data_AF-A0A2V8B8R9-F1
#
_entry.id   AF-A0A2V8B8R9-F1
#
_cell.length_a   1.000
_cell.length_b   1.000
_cell.length_c   1.000
_cell.angle_alpha   90.00
_cell.angle_beta   90.00
_cell.angle_gamma   90.00
#
_symmetry.space_group_name_H-M   'P 1'
#
loop_
_entity.id
_entity.type
_entity.pdbx_description
1 polymer ?
#
loop_
_entity_poly.entity_id
_entity_poly.type
_entity_poly.pdbx_seq_one_letter_code
_entity_poly.pdbx_strand_id
1 'polypeptide(L)'
;MSGGSKSHWLSRAYSDALLVRADGQALERADVGDIVDRIVGVLEQAARSLAAAGSAASSPAEPPPPHRFDFVHNRDLRPVLEQAYVESRAALGRREFERALATTCGILEAIITDALVHVRNADAADIAALSFEDRIAAAERAGLIRSACARLSPAARLYRDGGNRIVVERDARVAGQVLHVVMRDLNPGR
;
A
#
# COMPACT_ATOMS: atom_id res chain seq x y z
N MET A 1 13.58 9.78 22.68
CA MET A 1 13.87 8.56 21.87
C MET A 1 12.55 7.85 21.64
N SER A 2 12.17 7.59 20.38
CA SER A 2 11.38 6.39 20.04
C SER A 2 11.39 6.19 18.53
N GLY A 3 12.22 5.25 18.09
CA GLY A 3 12.48 4.91 16.70
C GLY A 3 11.38 4.01 16.10
N GLY A 4 10.10 4.33 16.31
CA GLY A 4 8.98 3.47 15.90
C GLY A 4 8.50 3.65 14.45
N SER A 5 8.69 4.82 13.86
CA SER A 5 8.08 5.17 12.55
C SER A 5 8.82 4.57 11.34
N LYS A 6 10.09 4.19 11.51
CA LYS A 6 10.93 3.65 10.42
C LYS A 6 10.77 2.13 10.21
N SER A 7 10.09 1.43 11.10
CA SER A 7 9.98 -0.05 11.05
C SER A 7 8.92 -0.52 10.04
N HIS A 8 7.90 0.30 9.79
CA HIS A 8 6.72 -0.14 9.04
C HIS A 8 6.93 -0.15 7.52
N TRP A 9 7.74 0.77 6.96
CA TRP A 9 8.10 0.73 5.53
C TRP A 9 9.06 -0.42 5.21
N LEU A 10 9.98 -0.73 6.14
CA LEU A 10 10.84 -1.91 6.06
C LEU A 10 10.01 -3.18 6.00
N SER A 11 8.96 -3.31 6.82
CA SER A 11 8.10 -4.50 6.84
C SER A 11 7.48 -4.81 5.47
N ARG A 12 7.17 -3.79 4.65
CA ARG A 12 6.59 -3.95 3.31
C ARG A 12 7.64 -4.30 2.24
N ALA A 13 8.86 -3.78 2.35
CA ALA A 13 9.99 -4.18 1.50
C ALA A 13 10.50 -5.61 1.84
N TYR A 14 10.40 -6.02 3.11
CA TYR A 14 10.72 -7.39 3.56
C TYR A 14 9.71 -8.43 3.02
N SER A 15 8.42 -8.09 2.93
CA SER A 15 7.42 -8.99 2.33
C SER A 15 7.64 -9.23 0.84
N ASP A 16 8.12 -8.24 0.09
CA ASP A 16 8.48 -8.38 -1.34
C ASP A 16 9.79 -9.16 -1.56
N ALA A 17 10.68 -9.21 -0.56
CA ALA A 17 11.93 -9.97 -0.61
C ALA A 17 11.74 -11.48 -0.36
N LEU A 18 10.70 -11.88 0.36
CA LEU A 18 10.46 -13.26 0.79
C LEU A 18 9.72 -14.13 -0.25
N LEU A 19 9.34 -13.58 -1.41
CA LEU A 19 8.57 -14.31 -2.43
C LEU A 19 9.45 -14.59 -3.66
N VAL A 20 9.74 -15.87 -3.90
CA VAL A 20 10.30 -16.38 -5.16
C VAL A 20 9.16 -16.47 -6.20
N ARG A 21 9.35 -15.87 -7.38
CA ARG A 21 8.65 -16.33 -8.59
C ARG A 21 9.39 -17.57 -9.07
N ALA A 22 8.78 -18.74 -8.93
CA ALA A 22 9.24 -19.94 -9.60
C ALA A 22 8.51 -20.05 -10.94
N ASP A 23 9.27 -20.13 -12.03
CA ASP A 23 8.75 -20.50 -13.35
C ASP A 23 8.19 -21.93 -13.30
N GLY A 24 6.89 -22.04 -13.00
CA GLY A 24 6.05 -23.16 -13.46
C GLY A 24 6.26 -24.55 -12.87
N GLN A 25 6.96 -24.74 -11.75
CA GLN A 25 7.03 -26.02 -11.02
C GLN A 25 6.96 -25.80 -9.50
N ALA A 26 6.54 -26.84 -8.77
CA ALA A 26 6.09 -26.83 -7.38
C ALA A 26 6.96 -26.00 -6.40
N LEU A 27 6.29 -25.41 -5.40
CA LEU A 27 6.87 -24.63 -4.29
C LEU A 27 7.90 -25.47 -3.51
N GLU A 28 9.19 -25.32 -3.83
CA GLU A 28 10.24 -25.54 -2.86
C GLU A 28 10.45 -24.25 -2.06
N ARG A 29 10.53 -24.43 -0.74
CA ARG A 29 10.84 -23.37 0.22
C ARG A 29 12.17 -22.76 -0.19
N ALA A 30 12.20 -21.45 -0.46
CA ALA A 30 13.45 -20.75 -0.77
C ALA A 30 14.49 -21.09 0.31
N ASP A 31 15.71 -21.43 -0.12
CA ASP A 31 16.79 -21.72 0.80
C ASP A 31 17.01 -20.48 1.69
N VAL A 32 17.34 -20.73 2.96
CA VAL A 32 17.51 -19.64 3.93
C VAL A 32 18.61 -18.67 3.47
N GLY A 33 19.63 -19.16 2.75
CA GLY A 33 20.66 -18.33 2.13
C GLY A 33 20.11 -17.33 1.11
N ASP A 34 19.25 -17.79 0.20
CA ASP A 34 18.65 -16.94 -0.84
C ASP A 34 17.78 -15.82 -0.24
N ILE A 35 17.06 -16.14 0.85
CA ILE A 35 16.27 -15.17 1.60
C ILE A 35 17.18 -14.11 2.22
N VAL A 36 18.28 -14.52 2.85
CA VAL A 36 19.24 -13.62 3.51
C VAL A 36 19.91 -12.70 2.48
N ASP A 37 20.38 -13.24 1.36
CA ASP A 37 21.05 -12.46 0.31
C ASP A 37 20.13 -11.41 -0.29
N ARG A 38 18.84 -11.73 -0.46
CA ARG A 38 17.85 -10.78 -0.97
C ARG A 38 17.53 -9.68 0.05
N ILE A 39 17.46 -10.02 1.34
CA ILE A 39 17.32 -9.03 2.41
C ILE A 39 18.52 -8.07 2.40
N VAL A 40 19.73 -8.60 2.30
CA VAL A 40 20.96 -7.80 2.24
C VAL A 40 20.92 -6.88 1.01
N GLY A 41 20.55 -7.38 -0.16
CA GLY A 41 20.43 -6.58 -1.38
C GLY A 41 19.40 -5.44 -1.27
N VAL A 42 18.26 -5.67 -0.62
CA VAL A 42 17.26 -4.62 -0.35
C VAL A 42 17.80 -3.57 0.62
N LEU A 43 18.52 -3.98 1.67
CA LEU A 43 19.14 -3.06 2.63
C LEU A 43 20.23 -2.21 1.98
N GLU A 44 21.05 -2.78 1.11
CA GLU A 44 22.05 -2.05 0.33
C GLU A 44 21.43 -1.05 -0.64
N GLN A 45 20.33 -1.42 -1.30
CA GLN A 45 19.59 -0.51 -2.18
C GLN A 45 18.96 0.64 -1.39
N ALA A 46 18.43 0.36 -0.20
CA ALA A 46 17.90 1.39 0.69
C ALA A 46 19.01 2.34 1.19
N ALA A 47 20.18 1.81 1.56
CA ALA A 47 21.34 2.61 1.96
C ALA A 47 21.82 3.52 0.84
N ARG A 48 21.90 3.02 -0.40
CA ARG A 48 22.24 3.83 -1.59
C ARG A 48 21.21 4.92 -1.86
N SER A 49 19.92 4.62 -1.74
CA SER A 49 18.85 5.59 -1.93
C SER A 49 18.90 6.71 -0.87
N LEU A 50 19.20 6.35 0.38
CA LEU A 50 19.37 7.30 1.48
C LEU A 50 20.60 8.19 1.28
N ALA A 51 21.72 7.62 0.83
CA ALA A 51 22.94 8.38 0.52
C ALA A 51 22.73 9.34 -0.66
N ALA A 52 21.99 8.92 -1.70
CA ALA A 52 21.64 9.77 -2.83
C ALA A 52 20.72 10.94 -2.43
N ALA A 53 19.77 10.71 -1.52
CA ALA A 53 18.92 11.77 -0.96
C ALA A 53 19.73 12.81 -0.17
N GLY A 54 20.84 12.40 0.47
CA GLY A 54 21.77 13.31 1.15
C GLY A 54 22.67 14.13 0.20
N SER A 55 22.75 13.76 -1.08
CA SER A 55 23.61 14.40 -2.08
C SER A 55 22.82 15.14 -3.18
N ALA A 56 21.48 15.21 -3.05
CA ALA A 56 20.63 15.89 -4.01
C ALA A 56 20.80 17.42 -3.89
N ALA A 57 21.60 17.99 -4.79
CA ALA A 57 21.59 19.42 -5.07
C ALA A 57 20.16 19.88 -5.40
N SER A 58 19.78 21.07 -4.92
CA SER A 58 18.44 21.65 -5.06
C SER A 58 17.97 21.69 -6.52
N SER A 59 17.16 20.71 -6.89
CA SER A 59 16.26 20.80 -8.04
C SER A 59 15.21 21.89 -7.79
N PRO A 60 14.62 22.47 -8.86
CA PRO A 60 13.56 23.47 -8.72
C PRO A 60 12.44 22.90 -7.86
N ALA A 61 11.86 23.74 -6.99
CA ALA A 61 10.77 23.34 -6.12
C ALA A 61 9.63 22.73 -6.95
N GLU A 62 9.44 21.43 -6.78
CA GLU A 62 8.30 20.69 -7.30
C GLU A 62 7.02 21.39 -6.79
N PRO A 63 5.99 21.62 -7.63
CA PRO A 63 4.74 22.19 -7.17
C PRO A 63 4.22 21.40 -5.97
N PRO A 64 3.61 22.06 -4.96
CA PRO A 64 3.25 21.41 -3.72
C PRO A 64 2.45 20.14 -4.03
N PRO A 65 2.81 19.00 -3.39
CA PRO A 65 2.16 17.74 -3.66
C PRO A 65 0.65 17.94 -3.47
N PRO A 66 -0.18 17.45 -4.40
CA PRO A 66 -1.61 17.68 -4.32
C PRO A 66 -2.12 17.19 -2.97
N HIS A 67 -2.94 17.99 -2.30
CA HIS A 67 -3.45 17.70 -0.96
C HIS A 67 -4.60 16.66 -0.99
N ARG A 68 -4.40 15.46 -1.55
CA ARG A 68 -5.47 14.48 -1.72
C ARG A 68 -5.75 13.73 -0.42
N PHE A 69 -4.71 13.44 0.36
CA PHE A 69 -4.79 12.67 1.60
C PHE A 69 -4.78 13.53 2.88
N ASP A 70 -5.18 14.80 2.82
CA ASP A 70 -5.22 15.68 4.00
C ASP A 70 -6.20 15.23 5.10
N PHE A 71 -7.18 14.40 4.73
CA PHE A 71 -8.12 13.75 5.65
C PHE A 71 -7.49 12.61 6.48
N VAL A 72 -6.28 12.14 6.12
CA VAL A 72 -5.57 11.09 6.86
C VAL A 72 -4.96 11.68 8.13
N HIS A 73 -5.24 11.08 9.28
CA HIS A 73 -4.88 11.60 10.60
C HIS A 73 -3.38 11.46 10.86
N ASN A 74 -2.79 10.33 10.46
CA ASN A 74 -1.34 10.15 10.49
C ASN A 74 -0.66 11.02 9.42
N ARG A 75 -0.04 12.12 9.87
CA ARG A 75 0.64 13.09 9.00
C ARG A 75 1.85 12.49 8.27
N ASP A 76 2.55 11.54 8.88
CA ASP A 76 3.72 10.89 8.28
C ASP A 76 3.32 10.00 7.10
N LEU A 77 2.08 9.50 7.10
CA LEU A 77 1.56 8.61 6.05
C LEU A 77 1.18 9.38 4.78
N ARG A 78 0.80 10.66 4.88
CA ARG A 78 0.33 11.49 3.76
C ARG A 78 1.29 11.54 2.57
N PRO A 79 2.58 11.89 2.72
CA PRO A 79 3.49 11.92 1.57
C PRO A 79 3.68 10.55 0.92
N VAL A 80 3.64 9.47 1.72
CA VAL A 80 3.73 8.09 1.22
C VAL A 80 2.52 7.74 0.37
N LEU A 81 1.31 8.15 0.79
CA LEU A 81 0.08 7.89 0.04
C LEU A 81 0.01 8.70 -1.26
N GLU A 82 0.47 9.96 -1.26
CA GLU A 82 0.55 10.76 -2.48
C GLU A 82 1.49 10.10 -3.51
N GLN A 83 2.66 9.66 -3.06
CA GLN A 83 3.61 8.96 -3.92
C GLN A 83 3.04 7.64 -4.44
N ALA A 84 2.47 6.80 -3.56
CA ALA A 84 1.83 5.55 -3.95
C ALA A 84 0.69 5.78 -4.96
N TYR A 85 -0.07 6.86 -4.80
CA TYR A 85 -1.13 7.23 -5.74
C TYR A 85 -0.55 7.50 -7.13
N VAL A 86 0.48 8.36 -7.23
CA VAL A 86 1.17 8.63 -8.51
C VAL A 86 1.71 7.34 -9.13
N GLU A 87 2.35 6.49 -8.33
CA GLU A 87 2.90 5.21 -8.79
C GLU A 87 1.82 4.26 -9.31
N SER A 88 0.68 4.16 -8.64
CA SER A 88 -0.44 3.32 -9.10
C SER A 88 -0.98 3.78 -10.47
N ARG A 89 -1.06 5.09 -10.71
CA ARG A 89 -1.50 5.66 -11.98
C ARG A 89 -0.47 5.43 -13.08
N ALA A 90 0.82 5.59 -12.77
CA ALA A 90 1.91 5.33 -13.70
C ALA A 90 1.98 3.84 -14.07
N ALA A 91 1.84 2.93 -13.10
CA ALA A 91 1.78 1.48 -13.33
C ALA A 91 0.60 1.11 -14.24
N LEU A 92 -0.58 1.69 -14.00
CA LEU A 92 -1.75 1.47 -14.86
C LEU A 92 -1.49 1.95 -16.31
N GLY A 93 -0.87 3.13 -16.48
CA GLY A 93 -0.51 3.66 -17.79
C GLY A 93 0.51 2.79 -18.54
N ARG A 94 1.45 2.17 -17.80
CA ARG A 94 2.44 1.21 -18.33
C ARG A 94 1.90 -0.22 -18.49
N ARG A 95 0.61 -0.45 -18.25
CA ARG A 95 -0.04 -1.77 -18.28
C ARG A 95 0.50 -2.78 -17.28
N GLU A 96 1.13 -2.30 -16.20
CA GLU A 96 1.58 -3.12 -15.07
C GLU A 96 0.40 -3.36 -14.10
N PHE A 97 -0.62 -4.10 -14.55
CA PHE A 97 -1.92 -4.17 -13.86
C PHE A 97 -1.84 -4.76 -12.46
N GLU A 98 -1.02 -5.80 -12.26
CA GLU A 98 -0.80 -6.41 -10.95
C GLU A 98 -0.22 -5.39 -9.95
N ARG A 99 0.82 -4.66 -10.36
CA ARG A 99 1.42 -3.59 -9.55
C ARG A 99 0.43 -2.47 -9.28
N ALA A 100 -0.29 -2.00 -10.30
CA ALA A 100 -1.30 -0.97 -10.16
C ALA A 100 -2.40 -1.36 -9.16
N LEU A 101 -2.88 -2.61 -9.23
CA LEU A 101 -3.86 -3.17 -8.31
C LEU A 101 -3.31 -3.23 -6.89
N ALA A 102 -2.14 -3.85 -6.69
CA ALA A 102 -1.54 -4.03 -5.38
C ALA A 102 -1.23 -2.70 -4.68
N THR A 103 -0.70 -1.72 -5.42
CA THR A 103 -0.47 -0.37 -4.89
C THR A 103 -1.79 0.30 -4.51
N THR A 104 -2.82 0.21 -5.36
CA THR A 104 -4.15 0.78 -5.08
C THR A 104 -4.81 0.16 -3.85
N CYS A 105 -4.79 -1.18 -3.72
CA CYS A 105 -5.30 -1.87 -2.53
C CYS A 105 -4.48 -1.51 -1.28
N GLY A 106 -3.17 -1.33 -1.42
CA GLY A 106 -2.31 -0.83 -0.34
C GLY A 106 -2.72 0.55 0.17
N ILE A 107 -3.06 1.48 -0.73
CA ILE A 107 -3.58 2.80 -0.36
C ILE A 107 -4.93 2.66 0.35
N LEU A 108 -5.87 1.91 -0.23
CA LEU A 108 -7.19 1.65 0.36
C LEU A 108 -7.07 1.12 1.78
N GLU A 109 -6.23 0.12 1.99
CA GLU A 109 -6.02 -0.46 3.30
C GLU A 109 -5.42 0.52 4.29
N ALA A 110 -4.43 1.30 3.88
CA ALA A 110 -3.78 2.28 4.74
C ALA A 110 -4.73 3.39 5.20
N ILE A 111 -5.54 3.95 4.29
CA ILE A 111 -6.50 5.02 4.64
C ILE A 111 -7.66 4.49 5.48
N ILE A 112 -8.14 3.27 5.22
CA ILE A 112 -9.18 2.63 6.04
C ILE A 112 -8.66 2.32 7.44
N THR A 113 -7.41 1.85 7.53
CA THR A 113 -6.76 1.56 8.82
C THR A 113 -6.61 2.83 9.65
N ASP A 114 -6.09 3.92 9.07
CA ASP A 114 -5.96 5.21 9.74
C ASP A 114 -7.32 5.74 10.26
N ALA A 115 -8.34 5.71 9.42
CA ALA A 115 -9.68 6.17 9.79
C ALA A 115 -10.29 5.33 10.94
N LEU A 116 -10.11 4.00 10.91
CA LEU A 116 -10.59 3.11 11.96
C LEU A 116 -9.84 3.31 13.28
N VAL A 117 -8.51 3.47 13.23
CA VAL A 117 -7.70 3.79 14.41
C VAL A 117 -8.20 5.07 15.06
N HIS A 118 -8.44 6.11 14.26
CA HIS A 118 -8.91 7.39 14.75
C HIS A 118 -10.32 7.31 15.37
N VAL A 119 -11.30 6.73 14.67
CA VAL A 119 -12.69 6.68 15.16
C VAL A 119 -12.85 5.76 16.38
N ARG A 120 -12.09 4.66 16.43
CA ARG A 120 -12.19 3.69 17.54
C ARG A 120 -11.30 4.04 18.73
N ASN A 121 -10.43 5.04 18.60
CA ASN A 121 -9.32 5.28 19.54
C ASN A 121 -8.58 3.97 19.87
N ALA A 122 -8.35 3.13 18.85
CA ALA A 122 -7.77 1.80 18.99
C ALA A 122 -6.25 1.82 18.73
N ASP A 123 -5.55 0.77 19.17
CA ASP A 123 -4.16 0.58 18.76
C ASP A 123 -4.11 0.29 17.24
N ALA A 124 -3.15 0.89 16.55
CA ALA A 124 -2.88 0.62 15.15
C ALA A 124 -2.54 -0.85 14.90
N ALA A 125 -1.87 -1.51 15.85
CA ALA A 125 -1.55 -2.94 15.76
C ALA A 125 -2.80 -3.82 15.72
N ASP A 126 -3.82 -3.50 16.52
CA ASP A 126 -5.07 -4.26 16.58
C ASP A 126 -5.86 -4.16 15.28
N ILE A 127 -5.94 -2.95 14.71
CA ILE A 127 -6.57 -2.76 13.40
C ILE A 127 -5.70 -3.41 12.32
N ALA A 128 -4.37 -3.33 12.42
CA ALA A 128 -3.43 -3.96 11.48
C ALA A 128 -3.41 -5.50 11.55
N ALA A 129 -3.95 -6.12 12.60
CA ALA A 129 -4.09 -7.58 12.69
C ALA A 129 -5.29 -8.13 11.91
N LEU A 130 -6.29 -7.28 11.61
CA LEU A 130 -7.46 -7.68 10.82
C LEU A 130 -7.05 -8.09 9.40
N SER A 131 -7.87 -8.91 8.74
CA SER A 131 -7.73 -9.12 7.30
C SER A 131 -8.14 -7.84 6.53
N PHE A 132 -7.77 -7.74 5.25
CA PHE A 132 -8.19 -6.60 4.44
C PHE A 132 -9.72 -6.50 4.34
N GLU A 133 -10.40 -7.65 4.21
CA GLU A 133 -11.86 -7.73 4.15
C GLU A 133 -12.51 -7.34 5.49
N ASP A 134 -11.95 -7.78 6.62
CA ASP A 134 -12.47 -7.43 7.95
C ASP A 134 -12.34 -5.93 8.24
N ARG A 135 -11.29 -5.28 7.74
CA ARG A 135 -11.15 -3.81 7.85
C ARG A 135 -12.21 -3.08 7.05
N ILE A 136 -12.49 -3.53 5.82
CA ILE A 136 -13.57 -2.96 5.00
C ILE A 136 -14.89 -3.10 5.74
N ALA A 137 -15.22 -4.30 6.24
CA ALA A 137 -16.45 -4.56 6.97
C ALA A 137 -16.55 -3.75 8.29
N ALA A 138 -15.42 -3.52 8.97
CA ALA A 138 -15.37 -2.65 10.15
C ALA A 138 -15.63 -1.19 9.80
N ALA A 139 -15.05 -0.69 8.69
CA ALA A 139 -15.23 0.68 8.25
C ALA A 139 -16.66 0.96 7.76
N GLU A 140 -17.28 0.01 7.07
CA GLU A 140 -18.70 0.08 6.69
C GLU A 140 -19.62 0.11 7.92
N ARG A 141 -19.39 -0.76 8.91
CA ARG A 141 -20.15 -0.76 10.17
C ARG A 141 -19.98 0.52 10.99
N ALA A 142 -18.81 1.14 10.91
CA ALA A 142 -18.53 2.43 11.54
C ALA A 142 -19.11 3.63 10.76
N GLY A 143 -19.72 3.40 9.58
CA GLY A 143 -20.26 4.46 8.73
C GLY A 143 -19.20 5.34 8.06
N LEU A 144 -17.93 4.91 8.05
CA LEU A 144 -16.81 5.64 7.47
C LEU A 144 -16.81 5.59 5.94
N ILE A 145 -17.20 4.44 5.39
CA ILE A 145 -17.27 4.21 3.95
C ILE A 145 -18.59 3.55 3.61
N ARG A 146 -19.08 3.78 2.39
CA ARG A 146 -20.20 3.02 1.82
C ARG A 146 -19.70 1.70 1.22
N SER A 147 -20.64 0.92 0.68
CA SER A 147 -20.40 -0.37 0.02
C SER A 147 -19.60 -0.31 -1.31
N ALA A 148 -18.80 0.74 -1.54
CA ALA A 148 -17.97 0.89 -2.73
C ALA A 148 -16.98 -0.27 -2.91
N CYS A 149 -16.45 -0.78 -1.79
CA CYS A 149 -15.54 -1.92 -1.75
C CYS A 149 -16.19 -3.23 -2.21
N ALA A 150 -17.53 -3.32 -2.29
CA ALA A 150 -18.23 -4.48 -2.87
C ALA A 150 -17.83 -4.74 -4.33
N ARG A 151 -17.38 -3.70 -5.05
CA ARG A 151 -16.96 -3.78 -6.46
C ARG A 151 -15.55 -4.33 -6.64
N LEU A 152 -14.76 -4.45 -5.57
CA LEU A 152 -13.41 -5.00 -5.65
C LEU A 152 -13.46 -6.46 -6.11
N SER A 153 -12.59 -6.80 -7.07
CA SER A 153 -12.49 -8.17 -7.57
C SER A 153 -11.88 -9.11 -6.52
N PRO A 154 -12.04 -10.43 -6.66
CA PRO A 154 -11.41 -11.40 -5.77
C PRO A 154 -9.89 -11.22 -5.66
N ALA A 155 -9.23 -10.91 -6.79
CA ALA A 155 -7.80 -10.62 -6.83
C ALA A 155 -7.41 -9.41 -5.96
N ALA A 156 -8.29 -8.41 -5.85
CA ALA A 156 -8.09 -7.22 -5.02
C ALA A 156 -8.35 -7.50 -3.53
N ARG A 157 -9.34 -8.35 -3.20
CA ARG A 157 -9.65 -8.72 -1.81
C ARG A 157 -8.54 -9.56 -1.17
N LEU A 158 -7.95 -10.46 -1.94
CA LEU A 158 -6.89 -11.36 -1.48
C LEU A 158 -5.49 -10.77 -1.72
N TYR A 159 -5.34 -9.47 -2.03
CA TYR A 159 -4.09 -8.90 -2.56
C TYR A 159 -2.87 -9.13 -1.64
N ARG A 160 -3.10 -9.27 -0.32
CA ARG A 160 -2.07 -9.60 0.67
C ARG A 160 -1.62 -11.05 0.68
N ASP A 161 -2.49 -11.98 0.28
CA ASP A 161 -2.29 -13.39 0.60
C ASP A 161 -1.20 -14.06 -0.24
N GLY A 162 -0.69 -13.37 -1.27
CA GLY A 162 0.28 -13.94 -2.21
C GLY A 162 -0.33 -15.10 -3.02
N GLY A 163 -0.09 -15.15 -4.32
CA GLY A 163 -0.63 -16.23 -5.15
C GLY A 163 -0.68 -15.87 -6.61
N ASN A 164 -0.65 -16.89 -7.46
CA ASN A 164 -0.75 -16.72 -8.91
C ASN A 164 -2.17 -16.24 -9.26
N ARG A 165 -2.30 -14.93 -9.39
CA ARG A 165 -3.55 -14.25 -9.68
C ARG A 165 -3.43 -13.58 -11.04
N ILE A 166 -4.36 -13.89 -11.93
CA ILE A 166 -4.43 -13.20 -13.21
C ILE A 166 -5.15 -11.88 -12.95
N VAL A 167 -4.39 -10.78 -12.91
CA VAL A 167 -4.94 -9.42 -12.81
C VAL A 167 -5.09 -8.87 -14.21
N VAL A 168 -6.32 -8.55 -14.60
CA VAL A 168 -6.59 -7.89 -15.88
C VAL A 168 -6.74 -6.38 -15.70
N GLU A 169 -6.68 -5.63 -16.80
CA GLU A 169 -6.84 -4.18 -16.78
C GLU A 169 -8.10 -3.72 -16.03
N ARG A 170 -9.21 -4.44 -16.21
CA ARG A 170 -10.48 -4.16 -15.55
C ARG A 170 -10.35 -4.15 -14.03
N ASP A 171 -9.60 -5.09 -13.45
CA ASP A 171 -9.42 -5.18 -11.99
C ASP A 171 -8.70 -3.93 -11.46
N ALA A 172 -7.57 -3.58 -12.08
CA ALA A 172 -6.79 -2.40 -11.70
C ALA A 172 -7.59 -1.09 -11.87
N ARG A 173 -8.36 -0.96 -12.96
CA ARG A 173 -9.24 0.21 -13.17
C ARG A 173 -10.34 0.29 -12.12
N VAL A 174 -11.00 -0.82 -11.80
CA VAL A 174 -12.08 -0.86 -10.80
C VAL A 174 -11.54 -0.53 -9.42
N ALA A 175 -10.38 -1.08 -9.02
CA ALA A 175 -9.75 -0.71 -7.76
C ALA A 175 -9.45 0.80 -7.68
N GLY A 176 -8.94 1.40 -8.75
CA GLY A 176 -8.70 2.85 -8.79
C GLY A 176 -9.98 3.68 -8.65
N GLN A 177 -11.10 3.21 -9.21
CA GLN A 177 -12.41 3.85 -9.04
C GLN A 177 -12.92 3.71 -7.60
N VAL A 178 -12.76 2.53 -6.99
CA VAL A 178 -13.13 2.29 -5.58
C VAL A 178 -12.31 3.19 -4.68
N LEU A 179 -11.00 3.31 -4.90
CA LEU A 179 -10.15 4.24 -4.16
C LEU A 179 -10.68 5.67 -4.20
N HIS A 180 -11.07 6.17 -5.38
CA HIS A 180 -11.61 7.52 -5.49
C HIS A 180 -12.91 7.70 -4.69
N VAL A 181 -13.80 6.71 -4.69
CA VAL A 181 -15.04 6.77 -3.89
C VAL A 181 -14.74 6.73 -2.39
N VAL A 182 -13.84 5.87 -1.95
CA VAL A 182 -13.44 5.78 -0.54
C VAL A 182 -12.77 7.07 -0.06
N MET A 183 -11.89 7.67 -0.87
CA MET A 183 -11.29 8.96 -0.55
C MET A 183 -12.33 10.07 -0.38
N ARG A 184 -13.38 10.07 -1.20
CA ARG A 184 -14.50 11.02 -1.06
C ARG A 184 -15.32 10.75 0.21
N ASP A 185 -15.61 9.48 0.52
CA ASP A 185 -16.38 9.12 1.71
C ASP A 185 -15.63 9.52 3.00
N LEU A 186 -14.31 9.35 3.02
CA LEU A 186 -13.45 9.75 4.14
C LEU A 186 -13.13 11.26 4.17
N ASN A 187 -13.46 11.99 3.11
CA ASN A 187 -13.25 13.44 3.00
C ASN A 187 -14.51 14.16 2.49
N PRO A 188 -15.62 14.16 3.26
CA PRO A 188 -16.91 14.67 2.78
C PRO A 188 -16.92 16.20 2.53
N GLY A 189 -15.88 16.92 2.94
CA GLY A 189 -15.72 18.36 2.72
C GLY A 189 -15.05 18.74 1.39
N ARG A 190 -14.77 17.77 0.51
CA ARG A 190 -14.03 18.01 -0.75
C ARG A 190 -14.59 17.25 -1.95
#